data_AF-J8IG09-F1
#
_entry.id   AF-J8IG09-F1
#
_cell.length_a   1.000
_cell.length_b   1.000
_cell.length_c   1.000
_cell.angle_alpha   90.00
_cell.angle_beta   90.00
_cell.angle_gamma   90.00
#
_symmetry.space_group_name_H-M   'P 1'
#
loop_
_entity.id
_entity.type
_entity.pdbx_description
1 polymer ?
#
loop_
_entity_poly.entity_id
_entity_poly.type
_entity_poly.pdbx_seq_one_letter_code
_entity_poly.pdbx_strand_id
1 'polypeptide(L)'
;MAKFSSKEKIRGVRRYLEGTEGGKTIAKSIGVHSSMLYQWIRQYESSGENAFKKRYKPYSSQYRLVVLHYMNEQRTSIRETAWFSTFRLMKHLGSGK
;
A
#
# COMPACT_ATOMS: atom_id res chain seq x y z
N MET A 1 -9.74 -7.47 -2.94
CA MET A 1 -9.11 -7.72 -1.61
C MET A 1 -7.81 -8.47 -1.83
N ALA A 2 -6.73 -8.15 -1.12
CA ALA A 2 -5.49 -8.94 -1.24
C ALA A 2 -5.72 -10.32 -0.59
N LYS A 3 -5.46 -11.40 -1.33
CA LYS A 3 -5.66 -12.79 -0.88
C LYS A 3 -4.81 -13.15 0.36
N PHE A 4 -3.72 -12.42 0.60
CA PHE A 4 -2.80 -12.63 1.72
C PHE A 4 -2.53 -11.32 2.44
N SER A 5 -2.63 -11.36 3.76
CA SER A 5 -2.29 -10.26 4.66
C SER A 5 -0.78 -10.01 4.71
N SER A 6 -0.38 -8.80 5.12
CA SER A 6 1.03 -8.44 5.30
C SER A 6 1.73 -9.37 6.30
N LYS A 7 1.03 -9.79 7.35
CA LYS A 7 1.55 -10.68 8.40
C LYS A 7 1.86 -12.08 7.85
N GLU A 8 0.97 -12.63 7.01
CA GLU A 8 1.20 -13.94 6.37
C GLU A 8 2.41 -13.91 5.44
N LYS A 9 2.56 -12.84 4.66
CA LYS A 9 3.72 -12.65 3.78
C LYS A 9 5.02 -12.59 4.57
N ILE A 10 5.07 -11.78 5.64
CA ILE A 10 6.25 -11.65 6.50
C ILE A 10 6.60 -12.99 7.15
N ARG A 11 5.60 -13.75 7.62
CA ARG A 11 5.84 -15.09 8.19
C ARG A 11 6.47 -16.04 7.18
N GLY A 12 5.98 -16.05 5.94
CA GLY A 12 6.54 -16.89 4.88
C GLY A 12 7.99 -16.53 4.55
N VAL A 13 8.30 -15.24 4.46
CA VAL A 13 9.67 -14.76 4.21
C VAL A 13 10.59 -15.10 5.38
N ARG A 14 10.16 -14.91 6.63
CA ARG A 14 10.99 -15.19 7.81
C ARG A 14 11.37 -16.66 7.91
N ARG A 15 10.43 -17.58 7.69
CA ARG A 15 10.71 -19.03 7.62
C ARG A 15 11.76 -19.38 6.56
N TYR A 16 11.75 -18.67 5.44
CA TYR A 16 12.76 -18.87 4.40
C TYR A 16 14.14 -18.37 4.85
N LEU A 17 14.20 -17.21 5.52
CA LEU A 17 15.45 -16.64 6.03
C LEU A 17 16.05 -17.43 7.21
N GLU A 18 15.22 -18.11 7.99
CA GLU A 18 15.66 -19.03 9.05
C GLU A 18 16.40 -20.26 8.49
N GLY A 19 16.23 -20.58 7.21
CA GLY A 19 16.98 -21.64 6.51
C GLY A 19 16.59 -23.07 6.92
N THR A 20 15.57 -23.25 7.75
CA THR A 20 15.12 -24.55 8.26
C THR A 20 14.32 -25.36 7.23
N GLU A 21 13.69 -24.68 6.27
CA GLU A 21 12.84 -25.28 5.24
C GLU A 21 13.13 -24.71 3.85
N GLY A 22 13.05 -25.55 2.82
CA GLY A 22 13.18 -25.10 1.43
C GLY A 22 11.99 -24.23 0.98
N GLY A 23 12.25 -23.22 0.15
CA GLY A 23 11.22 -22.29 -0.34
C GLY A 23 10.01 -22.96 -1.02
N LYS A 24 10.21 -24.10 -1.69
CA LYS A 24 9.09 -24.88 -2.27
C LYS A 24 8.16 -25.47 -1.18
N THR A 25 8.74 -25.98 -0.10
CA THR A 25 8.00 -26.53 1.05
C THR A 25 7.21 -25.45 1.77
N ILE A 26 7.84 -24.30 2.02
CA ILE A 26 7.19 -23.14 2.63
C ILE A 26 6.02 -22.67 1.77
N ALA A 27 6.23 -22.51 0.46
CA ALA A 27 5.20 -22.08 -0.48
C ALA A 27 3.99 -23.04 -0.49
N LYS A 28 4.24 -24.36 -0.52
CA LYS A 28 3.21 -25.39 -0.43
C LYS A 28 2.42 -25.30 0.89
N SER A 29 3.10 -25.10 2.03
CA SER A 29 2.45 -24.98 3.34
C SER A 29 1.52 -23.77 3.46
N ILE A 30 1.80 -22.69 2.73
CA ILE A 30 1.01 -21.46 2.71
C ILE A 30 -0.05 -21.50 1.59
N GLY A 31 0.01 -22.49 0.69
CA GLY A 31 -0.89 -22.59 -0.45
C GLY A 31 -0.60 -21.56 -1.54
N VAL A 32 0.67 -21.15 -1.69
CA VAL A 32 1.13 -20.24 -2.75
C VAL A 32 2.08 -20.93 -3.71
N HIS A 33 2.14 -20.41 -4.94
CA HIS A 33 3.16 -20.83 -5.88
C HIS A 33 4.55 -20.35 -5.44
N SER A 34 5.59 -21.13 -5.67
CA SER A 34 6.96 -20.82 -5.22
C SER A 34 7.46 -19.48 -5.75
N SER A 35 7.12 -19.12 -6.99
CA SER A 35 7.47 -17.82 -7.59
C SER A 35 6.93 -16.63 -6.79
N MET A 36 5.74 -16.77 -6.18
CA MET A 36 5.14 -15.72 -5.35
C MET A 36 5.91 -15.54 -4.04
N LEU A 37 6.36 -16.64 -3.43
CA LEU A 37 7.21 -16.57 -2.24
C LEU A 37 8.54 -15.88 -2.55
N TYR A 38 9.21 -16.22 -3.65
CA TYR A 38 10.45 -15.55 -4.07
C TYR A 38 10.26 -14.07 -4.38
N GLN A 39 9.09 -13.70 -4.91
CA GLN A 39 8.76 -12.29 -5.10
C GLN A 39 8.62 -11.55 -3.77
N TRP A 40 8.03 -12.18 -2.75
CA TRP A 40 7.94 -11.61 -1.41
C TRP A 40 9.31 -11.47 -0.75
N ILE A 41 10.18 -12.46 -0.91
CA ILE A 41 11.57 -12.41 -0.40
C ILE A 41 12.30 -11.21 -1.01
N ARG A 42 12.27 -11.03 -2.33
CA ARG A 42 12.90 -9.89 -3.00
C ARG A 42 12.35 -8.53 -2.54
N GLN A 43 11.04 -8.43 -2.33
CA GLN A 43 10.42 -7.22 -1.77
C GLN A 43 10.91 -6.92 -0.36
N TYR A 44 11.01 -7.97 0.47
CA TYR A 44 11.49 -7.87 1.85
C TYR A 44 12.98 -7.52 1.93
N GLU A 45 13.83 -8.06 1.06
CA GLU A 45 15.24 -7.68 1.00
C GLU A 45 15.43 -6.20 0.64
N SER A 46 14.57 -5.65 -0.23
CA SER A 46 14.65 -4.25 -0.63
C SER A 46 14.12 -3.26 0.41
N SER A 47 13.02 -3.59 1.11
CA SER A 47 12.28 -2.62 1.94
C SER A 47 11.88 -3.16 3.32
N GLY A 48 12.35 -4.35 3.71
CA GLY A 48 11.97 -5.03 4.94
C GLY A 48 10.46 -5.24 5.06
N GLU A 49 9.94 -5.12 6.29
CA GLU A 49 8.50 -5.21 6.55
C GLU A 49 7.69 -4.10 5.86
N ASN A 50 8.33 -2.96 5.54
CA ASN A 50 7.65 -1.86 4.85
C ASN A 50 7.21 -2.24 3.44
N ALA A 51 7.80 -3.29 2.84
CA ALA A 51 7.40 -3.78 1.52
C ALA A 51 5.95 -4.31 1.50
N PHE A 52 5.43 -4.73 2.67
CA PHE A 52 4.08 -5.24 2.81
C PHE A 52 3.13 -4.28 3.53
N LYS A 53 3.60 -3.11 3.98
CA LYS A 53 2.71 -2.10 4.55
C LYS A 53 1.82 -1.53 3.46
N LYS A 54 0.50 -1.53 3.70
CA LYS A 54 -0.42 -0.82 2.83
C LYS A 54 -0.09 0.67 2.87
N ARG A 55 0.39 1.22 1.76
CA ARG A 55 0.51 2.67 1.57
C ARG A 55 -0.87 3.23 1.28
N TYR A 56 -1.69 3.40 2.32
CA TYR A 56 -2.82 4.30 2.23
C TYR A 56 -2.27 5.71 2.46
N LYS A 57 -2.55 6.65 1.55
CA LYS A 57 -2.41 8.08 1.87
C LYS A 57 -3.71 8.49 2.56
N PRO A 58 -3.76 8.60 3.90
CA PRO A 58 -4.96 9.08 4.55
C PRO A 58 -5.18 10.54 4.16
N TYR A 59 -6.18 10.77 3.33
CA TYR A 59 -6.77 12.11 3.21
C TYR A 59 -7.62 12.35 4.45
N SER A 60 -7.34 13.45 5.17
CA SER A 60 -8.13 13.88 6.32
C SER A 60 -9.59 14.09 5.91
N SER A 61 -10.53 13.92 6.85
CA SER A 61 -11.95 14.19 6.60
C SER A 61 -12.17 15.62 6.11
N GLN A 62 -11.40 16.58 6.66
CA GLN A 62 -11.40 17.98 6.23
C GLN A 62 -10.97 18.14 4.77
N TYR A 63 -9.88 17.47 4.35
CA TYR A 63 -9.46 17.50 2.95
C TYR A 63 -10.56 16.99 2.02
N ARG A 64 -11.24 15.90 2.39
CA ARG A 64 -12.34 15.34 1.59
C ARG A 64 -13.50 16.31 1.47
N LEU A 65 -13.86 17.00 2.55
CA LEU A 65 -14.92 18.02 2.54
C LEU A 65 -14.56 19.19 1.63
N VAL A 66 -13.33 19.70 1.71
CA VAL A 66 -12.87 20.80 0.85
C VAL A 66 -12.94 20.41 -0.64
N VAL A 67 -12.52 19.18 -0.98
CA VAL A 67 -12.64 18.67 -2.36
C VAL A 67 -14.09 18.58 -2.80
N LEU A 68 -15.00 18.09 -1.95
CA LEU A 68 -16.43 17.98 -2.27
C LEU A 68 -17.10 19.35 -2.45
N HIS A 69 -16.81 20.31 -1.58
CA HIS A 69 -17.31 21.68 -1.72
C HIS A 69 -16.83 22.31 -3.02
N TYR A 70 -15.54 22.20 -3.32
CA TYR A 70 -14.98 22.71 -4.57
C TYR A 70 -15.62 22.08 -5.81
N MET A 71 -15.84 20.76 -5.80
CA MET A 71 -16.54 20.06 -6.89
C MET A 71 -17.96 20.61 -7.10
N ASN A 72 -18.69 20.84 -6.00
CA ASN A 72 -20.05 21.35 -6.05
C ASN A 72 -20.11 22.80 -6.56
N GLU A 73 -19.21 23.67 -6.09
CA GLU A 73 -19.14 25.07 -6.52
C GLU A 73 -18.72 25.22 -7.97
N GLN A 74 -17.68 24.48 -8.39
CA GLN A 74 -17.10 24.60 -9.73
C GLN A 74 -17.79 23.69 -10.76
N ARG A 75 -18.78 22.89 -10.34
CA ARG A 75 -19.43 21.83 -11.14
C ARG A 75 -18.42 20.93 -11.87
N THR A 76 -17.29 20.65 -11.21
CA THR A 76 -16.21 19.84 -11.80
C THR A 76 -16.41 18.37 -11.49
N SER A 77 -16.02 17.53 -12.45
CA SER A 77 -15.98 16.09 -12.22
C SER A 77 -14.76 15.70 -11.38
N ILE A 78 -14.79 14.53 -10.74
CA ILE A 78 -13.66 13.99 -9.96
C ILE A 78 -12.36 13.98 -10.80
N ARG A 79 -12.45 13.71 -12.10
CA ARG A 79 -11.30 13.67 -13.01
C ARG A 79 -10.68 15.05 -13.21
N GLU A 80 -11.51 16.07 -13.42
CA GLU A 80 -11.08 17.47 -13.51
C GLU A 80 -10.48 17.93 -12.18
N THR A 81 -11.14 17.63 -11.05
CA THR A 81 -10.67 18.02 -9.73
C THR A 81 -9.37 17.31 -9.32
N ALA A 82 -9.12 16.07 -9.73
CA ALA A 82 -7.89 15.33 -9.43
C ALA A 82 -6.63 16.04 -9.98
N TRP A 83 -6.75 16.67 -11.15
CA TRP A 83 -5.71 17.50 -11.75
C TRP A 83 -5.44 18.76 -10.92
N PHE A 84 -6.49 19.49 -10.50
CA PHE A 84 -6.34 20.74 -9.73
C PHE A 84 -5.92 20.53 -8.26
N SER A 85 -6.43 19.48 -7.63
CA SER A 85 -6.25 19.19 -6.20
C SER A 85 -4.83 18.73 -5.83
N THR A 86 -4.10 18.12 -6.77
CA THR A 86 -2.71 17.70 -6.53
C THR A 86 -1.75 18.89 -6.48
N PHE A 87 -2.03 19.98 -7.20
CA PHE A 87 -1.13 21.15 -7.26
C PHE A 87 -1.56 22.31 -6.36
N ARG A 88 -2.87 22.59 -6.23
CA ARG A 88 -3.39 23.82 -5.58
C ARG A 88 -3.81 23.63 -4.12
N LEU A 89 -4.36 22.46 -3.76
CA LEU A 89 -4.88 22.20 -2.41
C LEU A 89 -3.81 21.74 -1.40
N MET A 90 -2.67 21.21 -1.87
CA MET A 90 -1.53 20.88 -0.98
C MET A 90 -0.89 22.14 -0.37
N LYS A 91 -0.92 23.29 -1.06
CA LYS A 91 -0.36 24.55 -0.53
C LYS A 91 -1.16 25.13 0.64
N HIS A 92 -2.46 24.87 0.74
CA HIS A 92 -3.30 25.38 1.83
C HIS A 92 -3.41 24.44 3.04
N LEU A 93 -2.92 23.20 2.95
CA LEU A 93 -2.94 22.22 4.05
C LEU A 93 -1.54 21.81 4.52
N GLY A 94 -0.51 22.50 4.05
CA GLY A 94 0.86 22.36 4.55
C GLY A 94 1.15 23.34 5.68
N SER A 95 0.72 23.02 6.92
CA SER A 95 1.52 23.25 8.12
C SER A 95 0.86 22.58 9.33
N GLY A 96 1.34 21.41 9.68
CA GLY A 96 0.94 20.66 10.87
C GLY A 96 1.84 19.46 10.99
N LYS A 97 2.87 19.61 11.82
CA LYS A 97 3.95 18.64 12.10
C LYS A 97 3.43 17.22 12.36
#